data_AF-A0A0U9HUU1-F1
#
_entry.id   AF-A0A0U9HUU1-F1
#
_cell.length_a   1.000
_cell.length_b   1.000
_cell.length_c   1.000
_cell.angle_alpha   90.00
_cell.angle_beta   90.00
_cell.angle_gamma   90.00
#
_symmetry.space_group_name_H-M   'P 1'
#
loop_
_entity.id
_entity.type
_entity.pdbx_description
1 polymer ?
#
loop_
_entity_poly.entity_id
_entity_poly.type
_entity_poly.pdbx_seq_one_letter_code
_entity_poly.pdbx_strand_id
1 'polypeptide(L)'
;MDREVIRRVNRQTLILVPSLALATYLIWQDWIVTFNVLLGGFISWLSLRELAWAVKKFFGKPMFQLTVIGLSYLKLGVIFLFLMFLAIHGLFSIKGLLIGFIAILIISTKEAYLFIRGQKS
;
A
#
# COMPACT_ATOMS: atom_id res chain seq x y z
N MET A 1 -5.70 3.47 -14.38
CA MET A 1 -5.42 2.03 -14.23
C MET A 1 -6.71 1.29 -14.52
N ASP A 2 -6.65 0.30 -15.41
CA ASP A 2 -7.84 -0.44 -15.83
C ASP A 2 -8.53 -1.10 -14.62
N ARG A 3 -9.86 -1.19 -14.64
CA ARG A 3 -10.64 -1.78 -13.54
C ARG A 3 -10.16 -3.20 -13.23
N GLU A 4 -9.69 -3.91 -14.25
CA GLU A 4 -9.16 -5.26 -14.12
C GLU A 4 -7.83 -5.34 -13.36
N VAL A 5 -6.90 -4.43 -13.61
CA VAL A 5 -5.60 -4.41 -12.92
C VAL A 5 -5.78 -4.10 -11.44
N ILE A 6 -6.63 -3.11 -11.13
CA ILE A 6 -6.98 -2.78 -9.73
C ILE A 6 -7.63 -3.99 -9.04
N ARG A 7 -8.52 -4.73 -9.74
CA ARG A 7 -9.18 -5.91 -9.19
C ARG A 7 -8.20 -7.04 -8.90
N ARG A 8 -7.21 -7.27 -9.77
CA ARG A 8 -6.15 -8.28 -9.57
C ARG A 8 -5.24 -7.93 -8.40
N VAL A 9 -4.77 -6.68 -8.33
CA VAL A 9 -4.00 -6.18 -7.19
C VAL A 9 -4.80 -6.36 -5.90
N ASN A 10 -6.07 -5.97 -5.88
CA ASN A 10 -6.92 -6.11 -4.70
C ASN A 10 -7.07 -7.56 -4.21
N ARG A 11 -7.29 -8.49 -5.15
CA ARG A 11 -7.40 -9.92 -4.84
C ARG A 11 -6.08 -10.50 -4.32
N GLN A 12 -4.95 -10.14 -4.94
CA GLN A 12 -3.64 -10.58 -4.50
C GLN A 12 -3.29 -10.00 -3.14
N THR A 13 -3.52 -8.70 -2.90
CA THR A 13 -3.36 -8.04 -1.61
C THR A 13 -4.15 -8.74 -0.50
N LEU A 14 -5.43 -9.06 -0.74
CA LEU A 14 -6.29 -9.74 0.23
C LEU A 14 -5.81 -11.14 0.61
N ILE A 15 -5.01 -11.80 -0.23
CA ILE A 15 -4.47 -13.13 0.05
C ILE A 15 -3.06 -13.00 0.62
N LEU A 16 -2.18 -12.23 -0.03
CA LEU A 16 -0.77 -12.10 0.33
C LEU A 16 -0.55 -11.41 1.68
N VAL A 17 -1.32 -10.37 2.01
CA VAL A 17 -1.11 -9.65 3.28
C VAL A 17 -1.43 -10.54 4.49
N PRO A 18 -2.57 -11.26 4.54
CA PRO A 18 -2.80 -12.25 5.58
C PRO A 18 -1.81 -13.41 5.59
N SER A 19 -1.41 -13.93 4.41
CA SER A 19 -0.41 -15.01 4.35
C SER A 19 0.96 -14.56 4.88
N LEU A 20 1.39 -13.34 4.57
CA LEU A 20 2.64 -12.77 5.08
C LEU A 20 2.57 -12.50 6.57
N ALA A 21 1.43 -12.03 7.07
CA ALA A 21 1.19 -11.86 8.50
C ALA A 21 1.26 -13.20 9.24
N LEU A 22 0.62 -14.25 8.72
CA LEU A 22 0.72 -15.60 9.29
C LEU A 22 2.16 -16.12 9.26
N ALA A 23 2.89 -15.94 8.16
CA ALA A 23 4.28 -16.37 8.05
C ALA A 23 5.20 -15.61 9.03
N THR A 24 5.02 -14.30 9.18
CA THR A 24 5.80 -13.51 10.15
C THR A 24 5.44 -13.85 11.58
N TYR A 25 4.17 -14.15 11.87
CA TYR A 25 3.77 -14.66 13.18
C TYR A 25 4.43 -16.00 13.50
N LEU A 26 4.50 -16.94 12.55
CA LEU A 26 5.13 -18.24 12.77
C LEU A 26 6.65 -18.17 12.96
N ILE A 27 7.33 -17.25 12.27
CA ILE A 27 8.80 -17.13 12.32
C ILE A 27 9.26 -16.32 13.53
N TRP A 28 8.61 -15.17 13.80
CA TRP A 28 9.04 -14.26 14.84
C TRP A 28 8.26 -14.41 16.16
N GLN A 29 7.11 -15.08 16.15
CA GLN A 29 6.21 -15.25 17.30
C GLN A 29 5.84 -13.94 18.01
N ASP A 30 6.01 -12.82 17.32
CA ASP A 30 5.77 -11.49 17.82
C ASP A 30 4.53 -10.91 17.12
N TRP A 31 3.49 -10.70 17.93
CA TRP A 31 2.23 -10.15 17.45
C TRP A 31 2.41 -8.71 16.93
N ILE A 32 3.35 -7.94 17.49
CA ILE A 32 3.62 -6.56 17.09
C ILE A 32 4.18 -6.54 15.66
N VAL A 33 5.12 -7.42 15.34
CA VAL A 33 5.66 -7.56 13.97
C VAL A 33 4.54 -7.91 12.99
N THR A 34 3.71 -8.90 13.34
CA THR A 34 2.58 -9.37 12.54
C THR A 34 1.57 -8.24 12.26
N PHE A 35 1.20 -7.50 13.30
CA PHE A 35 0.31 -6.34 13.21
C PHE A 35 0.89 -5.25 12.30
N ASN A 36 2.19 -4.97 12.42
CA ASN A 36 2.85 -3.98 11.58
C ASN A 36 2.95 -4.44 10.11
N VAL A 37 3.08 -5.74 9.82
CA VAL A 37 2.98 -6.27 8.44
C VAL A 37 1.61 -5.99 7.85
N LEU A 38 0.54 -6.25 8.60
CA LEU A 38 -0.83 -5.93 8.17
C LEU A 38 -0.99 -4.43 7.93
N LEU A 39 -0.51 -3.59 8.85
CA LEU A 39 -0.56 -2.14 8.72
C LEU A 39 0.23 -1.61 7.52
N GLY A 40 1.46 -2.07 7.33
CA GLY A 40 2.30 -1.68 6.20
C GLY A 40 1.66 -2.06 4.86
N GLY A 41 1.09 -3.27 4.80
CA GLY A 41 0.32 -3.72 3.64
C GLY A 41 -0.93 -2.85 3.41
N PHE A 42 -1.67 -2.55 4.45
CA PHE A 42 -2.87 -1.72 4.39
C PHE A 42 -2.56 -0.29 3.93
N ILE A 43 -1.53 0.35 4.50
CA ILE A 43 -1.08 1.70 4.13
C ILE A 43 -0.68 1.74 2.64
N SER A 44 0.11 0.76 2.19
CA SER A 44 0.56 0.68 0.80
C SER A 44 -0.63 0.48 -0.16
N TRP A 45 -1.56 -0.39 0.20
CA TRP A 45 -2.77 -0.64 -0.59
C TRP A 45 -3.69 0.58 -0.69
N LEU A 46 -3.95 1.25 0.43
CA LEU A 46 -4.76 2.46 0.49
C LEU A 46 -4.12 3.58 -0.36
N SER A 47 -2.80 3.74 -0.24
CA SER A 47 -2.02 4.69 -1.04
C SER A 47 -2.17 4.45 -2.54
N LEU A 48 -2.10 3.20 -3.01
CA LEU A 48 -2.30 2.86 -4.41
C LEU A 48 -3.72 3.17 -4.90
N ARG A 49 -4.74 2.92 -4.06
CA ARG A 49 -6.14 3.24 -4.38
C ARG A 49 -6.37 4.74 -4.51
N GLU A 50 -5.85 5.51 -3.58
CA GLU A 50 -5.95 6.98 -3.61
C GLU A 50 -5.24 7.57 -4.83
N LEU A 51 -4.02 7.10 -5.13
CA LEU A 51 -3.30 7.50 -6.33
C LEU A 51 -4.08 7.15 -7.60
N ALA A 52 -4.61 5.93 -7.70
CA ALA A 52 -5.40 5.52 -8.86
C ALA A 52 -6.68 6.38 -9.03
N TRP A 53 -7.32 6.76 -7.93
CA TRP A 53 -8.47 7.66 -7.93
C TRP A 53 -8.09 9.10 -8.33
N ALA A 54 -7.02 9.64 -7.76
CA ALA A 54 -6.54 10.99 -8.05
C ALA A 54 -6.12 11.11 -9.52
N VAL A 55 -5.39 10.12 -10.05
CA VAL A 55 -5.06 10.02 -11.47
C VAL A 55 -6.35 9.99 -12.29
N LYS A 56 -7.31 9.09 -12.01
CA LYS A 56 -8.53 9.02 -12.81
C LYS A 56 -9.34 10.32 -12.81
N LYS A 57 -9.41 11.04 -11.69
CA LYS A 57 -10.28 12.22 -11.54
C LYS A 57 -9.67 13.51 -12.06
N PHE A 58 -8.35 13.65 -11.96
CA PHE A 58 -7.67 14.92 -12.20
C PHE A 58 -6.69 14.90 -13.37
N PHE A 59 -6.40 13.75 -13.98
CA PHE A 59 -5.51 13.67 -15.14
C PHE A 59 -5.99 14.58 -16.28
N GLY A 60 -5.08 15.39 -16.83
CA GLY A 60 -5.37 16.36 -17.88
C GLY A 60 -5.87 17.73 -17.41
N LYS A 61 -6.10 17.94 -16.09
CA LYS A 61 -6.48 19.26 -15.55
C LYS A 61 -5.24 20.06 -15.12
N PRO A 62 -5.23 21.39 -15.27
CA PRO A 62 -4.10 22.23 -14.83
C PRO A 62 -3.84 22.12 -13.31
N MET A 63 -4.88 21.84 -12.52
CA MET A 63 -4.81 21.62 -11.07
C MET A 63 -4.33 20.21 -10.67
N PHE A 64 -3.98 19.33 -11.62
CA PHE A 64 -3.62 17.93 -11.35
C PHE A 64 -2.48 17.80 -10.36
N GLN A 65 -1.35 18.46 -10.64
CA GLN A 65 -0.14 18.35 -9.83
C GLN A 65 -0.38 18.85 -8.41
N LEU A 66 -0.97 20.05 -8.26
CA LEU A 66 -1.29 20.62 -6.95
C LEU A 66 -2.23 19.73 -6.14
N THR A 67 -3.24 19.14 -6.78
CA THR A 67 -4.20 18.26 -6.10
C THR A 67 -3.54 16.96 -5.64
N VAL A 68 -2.73 16.33 -6.50
CA VAL A 68 -2.02 15.08 -6.16
C VAL A 68 -1.01 15.32 -5.05
N ILE A 69 -0.27 16.42 -5.11
CA ILE A 69 0.70 16.81 -4.09
C ILE A 69 -0.01 17.08 -2.77
N GLY A 70 -1.05 17.93 -2.77
CA GLY A 70 -1.81 18.25 -1.56
C GLY A 70 -2.44 17.02 -0.90
N LEU A 71 -3.05 16.14 -1.69
CA LEU A 71 -3.61 14.88 -1.19
C LEU A 71 -2.53 13.95 -0.62
N SER A 72 -1.35 13.91 -1.24
CA SER A 72 -0.21 13.13 -0.75
C SER A 72 0.36 13.66 0.56
N TYR A 73 0.47 14.98 0.72
CA TYR A 73 0.92 15.60 1.96
C TYR A 73 -0.07 15.41 3.11
N LEU A 74 -1.37 15.57 2.83
CA LEU A 74 -2.41 15.29 3.82
C LEU A 74 -2.34 13.82 4.30
N LYS A 75 -2.22 12.89 3.35
CA LYS A 75 -2.06 11.46 3.64
C LYS A 75 -0.79 11.19 4.46
N LEU A 76 0.34 11.77 4.07
CA LEU A 76 1.59 11.63 4.82
C LEU A 76 1.43 12.14 6.26
N GLY A 77 0.76 13.26 6.46
CA GLY A 77 0.45 13.77 7.80
C GLY A 77 -0.38 12.79 8.63
N VAL A 78 -1.46 12.23 8.05
CA VAL A 78 -2.31 11.24 8.73
C VAL A 78 -1.54 9.97 9.07
N ILE A 79 -0.78 9.42 8.11
CA ILE A 79 0.06 8.23 8.34
C ILE A 79 1.08 8.53 9.43
N PHE A 80 1.73 9.69 9.37
CA PHE A 80 2.75 10.07 10.34
C PHE A 80 2.18 10.16 11.77
N LEU A 81 1.06 10.86 11.96
CA LEU A 81 0.38 10.94 13.26
C LEU A 81 -0.06 9.57 13.77
N PHE A 82 -0.57 8.72 12.88
CA PHE A 82 -0.98 7.37 13.23
C PHE A 82 0.19 6.48 13.64
N LEU A 83 1.31 6.52 12.91
CA LEU A 83 2.52 5.78 13.27
C LEU A 83 3.17 6.31 14.55
N MET A 84 3.13 7.63 14.78
CA MET A 84 3.60 8.24 16.02
C MET A 84 2.77 7.75 17.21
N PHE A 85 1.45 7.67 17.08
CA PHE A 85 0.57 7.08 18.10
C PHE A 85 0.97 5.63 18.42
N LEU A 86 1.17 4.79 17.40
CA LEU A 86 1.59 3.40 17.59
C LEU A 86 2.98 3.28 18.24
N ALA A 87 3.91 4.17 17.88
CA ALA A 87 5.25 4.20 18.46
C ALA A 87 5.22 4.55 19.94
N ILE A 88 4.39 5.52 20.36
CA ILE A 88 4.21 5.90 21.77
C ILE A 88 3.69 4.72 22.58
N HIS A 89 2.79 3.91 22.02
CA HIS A 89 2.24 2.72 22.69
C HIS A 89 3.14 1.47 22.58
N GLY A 90 4.33 1.57 21.99
CA GLY A 90 5.23 0.42 21.81
C GLY A 90 4.73 -0.63 20.81
N LEU A 91 3.71 -0.31 20.03
CA LEU A 91 3.07 -1.20 19.05
C LEU A 91 3.68 -1.05 17.65
N PHE A 92 4.84 -0.43 17.53
CA PHE A 92 5.47 -0.09 16.26
C PHE A 92 6.69 -0.98 15.97
N SER A 93 6.68 -1.64 14.82
CA SER A 93 7.80 -2.43 14.31
C SER A 93 8.11 -2.02 12.88
N ILE A 94 9.24 -1.33 12.72
CA ILE A 94 9.73 -0.86 11.41
C ILE A 94 9.88 -2.04 10.44
N LYS A 95 10.41 -3.17 10.92
CA LYS A 95 10.63 -4.38 10.12
C LYS A 95 9.31 -4.92 9.58
N GLY A 96 8.31 -5.09 10.45
CA GLY A 96 6.99 -5.57 10.03
C GLY A 96 6.34 -4.62 9.01
N LEU A 97 6.37 -3.32 9.30
CA LEU A 97 5.75 -2.31 8.46
C LEU A 97 6.38 -2.26 7.05
N LEU A 98 7.71 -2.33 6.98
CA LEU A 98 8.42 -2.37 5.69
C LEU A 98 8.10 -3.64 4.90
N ILE A 99 8.04 -4.81 5.53
CA ILE A 99 7.72 -6.08 4.86
C ILE A 99 6.33 -6.00 4.21
N GLY A 100 5.33 -5.57 4.98
CA GLY A 100 3.97 -5.40 4.47
C GLY A 100 3.89 -4.39 3.33
N PHE A 101 4.58 -3.27 3.47
CA PHE A 101 4.59 -2.21 2.46
C PHE A 101 5.24 -2.67 1.14
N ILE A 102 6.41 -3.29 1.22
CA ILE A 102 7.19 -3.78 0.07
C ILE A 102 6.43 -4.87 -0.68
N ALA A 103 5.77 -5.78 0.03
CA ALA A 103 5.01 -6.85 -0.60
C ALA A 103 3.93 -6.30 -1.56
N ILE A 104 3.19 -5.29 -1.12
CA ILE A 104 2.18 -4.62 -1.94
C ILE A 104 2.82 -3.86 -3.11
N LEU A 105 3.95 -3.20 -2.86
CA LEU A 105 4.69 -2.50 -3.90
C LEU A 105 5.13 -3.46 -5.00
N ILE A 106 5.71 -4.62 -4.66
CA ILE A 106 6.11 -5.65 -5.62
C ILE A 106 4.93 -6.15 -6.46
N ILE A 107 3.82 -6.49 -5.80
CA ILE A 107 2.59 -6.95 -6.49
C ILE A 107 2.09 -5.88 -7.47
N SER A 108 1.97 -4.64 -7.00
CA SER A 108 1.44 -3.54 -7.81
C SER A 108 2.32 -3.25 -9.02
N THR A 109 3.64 -3.24 -8.85
CA THR A 109 4.60 -3.03 -9.93
C THR A 109 4.56 -4.19 -10.93
N LYS A 110 4.49 -5.43 -10.46
CA LYS A 110 4.38 -6.62 -11.31
C LYS A 110 3.13 -6.57 -12.17
N GLU A 111 1.97 -6.30 -11.58
CA GLU A 111 0.69 -6.23 -12.32
C GLU A 111 0.66 -5.05 -13.30
N ALA A 112 1.22 -3.89 -12.92
CA ALA A 112 1.37 -2.76 -13.83
C ALA A 112 2.27 -3.09 -15.02
N TYR A 113 3.41 -3.76 -14.79
CA TYR A 113 4.32 -4.19 -15.84
C TYR A 113 3.66 -5.21 -16.80
N LEU A 114 2.97 -6.21 -16.26
CA LEU A 114 2.26 -7.21 -17.06
C LEU A 114 1.17 -6.58 -17.93
N PHE A 115 0.44 -5.60 -17.40
CA PHE A 115 -0.56 -4.86 -18.17
C PHE A 115 0.05 -4.10 -19.35
N ILE A 116 1.17 -3.40 -19.14
CA ILE A 116 1.86 -2.66 -20.21
C ILE A 116 2.42 -3.63 -21.26
N ARG A 117 2.99 -4.77 -20.84
CA ARG A 117 3.51 -5.78 -21.77
C ARG A 117 2.41 -6.43 -22.60
N GLY A 118 1.22 -6.66 -22.01
CA GLY A 118 0.07 -7.22 -22.70
C GLY A 118 -0.56 -6.29 -23.74
N GLN A 119 -0.39 -4.97 -23.64
CA GLN A 119 -0.86 -4.01 -24.66
C GLN A 119 0.11 -3.88 -25.86
N LYS A 120 1.34 -4.38 -25.75
CA LYS A 120 2.35 -4.32 -26.82
C LYS A 120 2.39 -5.57 -27.70
N SER A 121 1.60 -6.61 -27.38
CA SER A 121 1.47 -7.85 -28.16
C SER A 121 0.14 -7.89 -28.89
#